data_AF-A0A287CZV8-F1
#
_entry.id   AF-A0A287CZV8-F1
#
_cell.length_a   1.000
_cell.length_b   1.000
_cell.length_c   1.000
_cell.angle_alpha   90.00
_cell.angle_beta   90.00
_cell.angle_gamma   90.00
#
_symmetry.space_group_name_H-M   'P 1'
#
loop_
_entity.id
_entity.type
_entity.pdbx_description
1 polymer ?
#
loop_
_entity_poly.entity_id
_entity_poly.type
_entity_poly.pdbx_seq_one_letter_code
_entity_poly.pdbx_strand_id
1 'polypeptide(L)'
;MVLGRRLFGCRSLAALGVACARRGLGPALLGTLLYYTDLRKSLTVEQSAMKVYGGDDRIGALTHKVTHLFTLQVGSLHVKCLSTPCHTSGHICYLVSKPGGPDPPAVFTGDTLFVAGCGKFYEGTAEEMYRALLEVLGRLPPDTKVYCGHEYTISNLKFARHVEPSNTAVLEKLAWAKEKYATGEPTVPSTIAEEFTYNPFMRVREKTVQQHAGQTDPVATMRYIRREKDQFKVPPD
;
A
#
# COMPACT_ATOMS: atom_id res chain seq x y z
N MET A 1 2.24 1.45 -35.23
CA MET A 1 1.09 2.26 -35.68
C MET A 1 1.26 3.67 -35.14
N VAL A 2 0.97 4.65 -35.99
CA VAL A 2 1.60 5.98 -36.01
C VAL A 2 0.66 7.07 -35.43
N LEU A 3 1.29 8.18 -35.05
CA LEU A 3 0.82 9.58 -34.97
C LEU A 3 0.13 10.10 -33.70
N GLY A 4 0.60 11.27 -33.27
CA GLY A 4 -0.13 12.16 -32.35
C GLY A 4 0.72 13.23 -31.65
N ARG A 5 1.38 14.14 -32.40
CA ARG A 5 1.88 15.41 -31.84
C ARG A 5 0.70 16.35 -31.59
N ARG A 6 0.58 16.94 -30.39
CA ARG A 6 0.07 18.31 -30.17
C ARG A 6 0.54 18.86 -28.81
N LEU A 7 0.97 20.11 -28.84
CA LEU A 7 1.57 20.89 -27.74
C LEU A 7 0.52 21.31 -26.68
N PHE A 8 0.91 21.22 -25.42
CA PHE A 8 0.56 22.15 -24.32
C PHE A 8 1.80 22.16 -23.40
N GLY A 9 2.60 23.22 -23.33
CA GLY A 9 2.35 24.39 -22.50
C GLY A 9 3.20 24.28 -21.22
N CYS A 10 4.25 25.12 -21.10
CA CYS A 10 5.22 25.12 -19.99
C CYS A 10 4.58 24.97 -18.60
N ARG A 11 4.84 23.85 -17.90
CA ARG A 11 4.73 23.73 -16.44
C ARG A 11 5.71 22.68 -15.91
N SER A 12 6.63 23.14 -15.04
CA SER A 12 7.21 22.46 -13.87
C SER A 12 7.66 20.97 -13.97
N LEU A 13 8.79 20.63 -13.37
CA LEU A 13 9.41 19.29 -13.26
C LEU A 13 8.53 18.14 -12.68
N ALA A 14 7.23 18.36 -12.48
CA ALA A 14 6.23 17.34 -12.18
C ALA A 14 5.93 16.38 -13.36
N ALA A 15 6.34 16.71 -14.59
CA ALA A 15 6.00 15.94 -15.79
C ALA A 15 6.95 14.76 -16.13
N LEU A 16 7.95 14.44 -15.30
CA LEU A 16 8.93 13.39 -15.57
C LEU A 16 8.94 12.24 -14.55
N GLY A 17 7.81 12.02 -13.87
CA GLY A 17 7.39 10.67 -13.46
C GLY A 17 6.94 9.77 -14.64
N VAL A 18 6.97 10.29 -15.88
CA VAL A 18 6.09 9.80 -16.96
C VAL A 18 6.73 8.76 -17.92
N ALA A 19 8.03 8.44 -17.85
CA ALA A 19 8.66 7.62 -18.92
C ALA A 19 9.28 6.25 -18.53
N CYS A 20 9.82 6.01 -17.33
CA CYS A 20 10.83 4.95 -17.17
C CYS A 20 10.71 4.02 -15.94
N ALA A 21 9.51 3.73 -15.45
CA ALA A 21 9.24 2.42 -14.85
C ALA A 21 8.73 1.41 -15.91
N ARG A 22 9.06 1.61 -17.19
CA ARG A 22 8.59 0.80 -18.33
C ARG A 22 9.02 -0.69 -18.31
N ARG A 23 9.73 -1.18 -17.28
CA ARG A 23 10.09 -2.60 -17.13
C ARG A 23 10.10 -3.16 -15.69
N GLY A 24 9.48 -2.49 -14.72
CA GLY A 24 9.43 -3.01 -13.35
C GLY A 24 9.17 -1.90 -12.34
N LEU A 25 7.97 -1.91 -11.77
CA LEU A 25 7.45 -0.89 -10.87
C LEU A 25 8.18 -0.91 -9.52
N GLY A 26 9.09 0.03 -9.35
CA GLY A 26 9.66 0.46 -8.07
C GLY A 26 10.44 1.74 -8.33
N PRO A 27 9.80 2.92 -8.23
CA PRO A 27 10.15 3.86 -7.16
C PRO A 27 9.03 4.91 -6.87
N ALA A 28 7.90 4.53 -6.27
CA ALA A 28 6.86 5.49 -5.87
C ALA A 28 7.09 6.14 -4.48
N LEU A 29 8.19 5.83 -3.79
CA LEU A 29 8.40 6.30 -2.42
C LEU A 29 9.06 7.69 -2.29
N LEU A 30 9.57 8.28 -3.38
CA LEU A 30 10.20 9.61 -3.32
C LEU A 30 9.25 10.74 -3.72
N GLY A 31 8.30 10.48 -4.63
CA GLY A 31 7.33 11.49 -5.08
C GLY A 31 6.33 11.89 -3.99
N THR A 32 5.87 10.93 -3.19
CA THR A 32 4.90 11.19 -2.12
C THR A 32 5.56 11.74 -0.85
N LEU A 33 6.82 11.38 -0.59
CA LEU A 33 7.62 11.99 0.49
C LEU A 33 7.75 13.51 0.28
N LEU A 34 7.86 13.94 -0.98
CA LEU A 34 7.99 15.35 -1.36
C LEU A 34 6.66 16.12 -1.40
N TYR A 35 5.50 15.45 -1.37
CA TYR A 35 4.20 16.13 -1.38
C TYR A 35 3.75 16.59 0.02
N TYR A 36 4.15 15.86 1.07
CA TYR A 36 3.77 16.16 2.46
C TYR A 36 4.80 16.97 3.25
N THR A 37 6.06 17.00 2.82
CA THR A 37 7.04 17.94 3.35
C THR A 37 7.07 19.16 2.45
N ASP A 38 6.96 20.35 3.02
CA ASP A 38 6.96 21.68 2.37
C ASP A 38 8.28 22.02 1.63
N LEU A 39 8.81 21.10 0.84
CA LEU A 39 10.04 21.20 0.03
C LEU A 39 9.71 21.79 -1.35
N ARG A 40 8.98 22.92 -1.36
CA ARG A 40 8.95 23.81 -2.52
C ARG A 40 10.20 24.68 -2.50
N LYS A 41 11.30 24.17 -3.06
CA LYS A 41 12.33 24.96 -3.74
C LYS A 41 13.39 24.04 -4.36
N SER A 42 13.48 24.12 -5.69
CA SER A 42 14.59 23.68 -6.55
C SER A 42 15.49 22.56 -6.03
N LEU A 43 15.24 21.33 -6.49
CA LEU A 43 16.20 20.24 -6.36
C LEU A 43 16.49 19.68 -7.75
N THR A 44 17.43 20.31 -8.45
CA THR A 44 18.27 19.62 -9.43
C THR A 44 19.23 18.77 -8.60
N VAL A 45 18.87 17.51 -8.33
CA VAL A 45 19.71 16.60 -7.55
C VAL A 45 20.66 15.90 -8.50
N GLU A 46 21.97 16.12 -8.34
CA GLU A 46 22.98 15.26 -8.96
C GLU A 46 22.78 13.82 -8.45
N GLN A 47 22.64 12.87 -9.37
CA GLN A 47 22.40 11.45 -9.09
C GLN A 47 23.49 10.77 -8.24
N SER A 48 24.67 11.37 -8.10
CA SER A 48 25.86 10.76 -7.48
C SER A 48 25.80 10.60 -5.96
N ALA A 49 24.81 11.19 -5.26
CA ALA A 49 24.74 11.18 -3.79
C ALA A 49 23.46 10.57 -3.19
N MET A 50 22.53 10.03 -3.98
CA MET A 50 21.29 9.48 -3.43
C MET A 50 21.48 8.11 -2.78
N LYS A 51 20.96 7.97 -1.55
CA LYS A 51 20.84 6.66 -0.87
C LYS A 51 19.55 5.98 -1.28
N VAL A 52 19.67 4.88 -2.01
CA VAL A 52 18.58 3.97 -2.38
C VAL A 52 18.52 2.82 -1.38
N TYR A 53 17.42 2.75 -0.63
CA TYR A 53 17.15 1.73 0.38
C TYR A 53 16.16 0.67 -0.12
N GLY A 54 16.34 -0.58 0.29
CA GLY A 54 15.47 -1.68 -0.10
C GLY A 54 15.85 -3.01 0.53
N GLY A 55 14.91 -3.96 0.58
CA GLY A 55 15.12 -5.28 1.21
C GLY A 55 15.64 -6.37 0.29
N ASP A 56 15.90 -6.07 -0.98
CA ASP A 56 16.09 -7.07 -2.03
C ASP A 56 17.22 -6.66 -3.00
N ASP A 57 18.13 -7.59 -3.29
CA ASP A 57 19.27 -7.36 -4.21
C ASP A 57 18.81 -7.13 -5.66
N ARG A 58 17.56 -7.48 -5.98
CA ARG A 58 16.93 -7.25 -7.29
C ARG A 58 16.54 -5.78 -7.52
N ILE A 59 16.62 -4.93 -6.49
CA ILE A 59 16.29 -3.51 -6.60
C ILE A 59 17.39 -2.78 -7.39
N GLY A 60 17.00 -2.15 -8.49
CA GLY A 60 17.91 -1.36 -9.32
C GLY A 60 18.53 -0.19 -8.54
N ALA A 61 19.84 0.02 -8.73
CA ALA A 61 20.62 1.06 -8.05
C ALA A 61 20.60 1.00 -6.51
N LEU A 62 20.34 -0.17 -5.92
CA LEU A 62 20.38 -0.35 -4.47
C LEU A 62 21.76 0.06 -3.92
N THR A 63 21.75 0.91 -2.89
CA THR A 63 22.98 1.34 -2.19
C THR A 63 23.01 0.88 -0.75
N HIS A 64 21.84 0.70 -0.13
CA HIS A 64 21.68 0.33 1.27
C HIS A 64 20.63 -0.77 1.39
N LYS A 65 21.08 -2.03 1.47
CA LYS A 65 20.18 -3.14 1.79
C LYS A 65 19.72 -3.03 3.23
N VAL A 66 18.41 -3.11 3.46
CA VAL A 66 17.80 -3.00 4.80
C VAL A 66 17.06 -4.28 5.16
N THR A 67 16.93 -4.55 6.45
CA THR A 67 16.21 -5.71 6.99
C THR A 67 15.12 -5.25 7.95
N HIS A 68 14.36 -6.21 8.48
CA HIS A 68 13.35 -5.95 9.50
C HIS A 68 13.93 -5.17 10.69
N LEU A 69 13.22 -4.13 11.13
CA LEU A 69 13.56 -3.19 12.20
C LEU A 69 14.78 -2.29 11.95
N PHE A 70 15.38 -2.31 10.75
CA PHE A 70 16.37 -1.30 10.40
C PHE A 70 15.77 0.10 10.50
N THR A 71 16.53 1.05 11.05
CA THR A 71 16.08 2.43 11.21
C THR A 71 16.98 3.39 10.47
N LEU A 72 16.39 4.39 9.84
CA LEU A 72 17.10 5.52 9.25
C LEU A 72 16.36 6.83 9.56
N GLN A 73 17.00 7.94 9.23
CA GLN A 73 16.41 9.27 9.34
C GLN A 73 16.33 9.94 7.98
N VAL A 74 15.28 10.74 7.80
CA VAL A 74 15.12 11.67 6.68
C VAL A 74 14.82 13.04 7.25
N GLY A 75 15.84 13.88 7.39
CA GLY A 75 15.74 15.12 8.16
C GLY A 75 15.36 14.84 9.62
N SER A 76 14.26 15.41 10.09
CA SER A 76 13.72 15.16 11.45
C SER A 76 12.79 13.93 11.54
N LEU A 77 12.51 13.29 10.40
CA LEU A 77 11.63 12.11 10.36
C LEU A 77 12.42 10.85 10.67
N HIS A 78 11.84 9.99 11.50
CA HIS A 78 12.33 8.65 11.78
C HIS A 78 11.63 7.67 10.85
N VAL A 79 12.39 6.79 10.20
CA VAL A 79 11.86 5.73 9.35
C VAL A 79 12.30 4.38 9.90
N LYS A 80 11.34 3.51 10.16
CA LYS A 80 11.56 2.11 10.55
C LYS A 80 11.14 1.19 9.41
N CYS A 81 12.06 0.34 8.97
CA CYS A 81 11.83 -0.67 7.96
C CYS A 81 11.13 -1.89 8.57
N LEU A 82 10.02 -2.30 7.99
CA LEU A 82 9.22 -3.44 8.42
C LEU A 82 9.21 -4.45 7.28
N SER A 83 9.98 -5.53 7.40
CA SER A 83 9.92 -6.63 6.44
C SER A 83 8.54 -7.30 6.47
N THR A 84 7.94 -7.43 5.28
CA THR A 84 6.62 -8.02 5.07
C THR A 84 6.65 -8.95 3.85
N PRO A 85 7.45 -10.04 3.89
CA PRO A 85 7.57 -10.95 2.76
C PRO A 85 6.20 -11.57 2.47
N CYS A 86 5.80 -11.61 1.20
CA CYS A 86 4.73 -12.46 0.65
C CYS A 86 4.48 -12.09 -0.82
N HIS A 87 4.13 -10.82 -1.06
CA HIS A 87 3.95 -10.33 -2.42
C HIS A 87 5.24 -10.46 -3.22
N THR A 88 6.34 -9.99 -2.63
CA THR A 88 7.69 -10.39 -2.98
C THR A 88 8.41 -10.81 -1.69
N SER A 89 9.44 -11.64 -1.82
CA SER A 89 10.24 -12.14 -0.70
C SER A 89 11.05 -11.05 0.00
N GLY A 90 11.46 -10.00 -0.72
CA GLY A 90 12.21 -8.86 -0.19
C GLY A 90 11.38 -7.61 0.14
N HIS A 91 10.06 -7.73 0.28
CA HIS A 91 9.18 -6.58 0.50
C HIS A 91 9.42 -5.89 1.86
N ILE A 92 9.53 -4.56 1.85
CA ILE A 92 9.69 -3.71 3.03
C ILE A 92 8.60 -2.63 3.03
N CYS A 93 7.83 -2.57 4.13
CA CYS A 93 7.02 -1.41 4.47
C CYS A 93 7.87 -0.38 5.25
N TYR A 94 7.59 0.91 5.06
CA TYR A 94 8.34 1.98 5.74
C TYR A 94 7.41 2.75 6.68
N LEU A 95 7.61 2.60 7.99
CA LEU A 95 6.91 3.35 9.02
C LEU A 95 7.67 4.66 9.29
N VAL A 96 7.03 5.78 9.00
CA VAL A 96 7.56 7.12 9.18
C VAL A 96 6.86 7.80 10.36
N SER A 97 7.63 8.39 11.25
CA SER A 97 7.12 9.17 12.38
C SER A 97 8.01 10.38 12.66
N LYS A 98 7.46 11.37 13.36
CA LYS A 98 8.21 12.52 13.88
C LYS A 98 8.20 12.46 15.40
N PRO A 99 9.31 12.03 16.04
CA PRO A 99 9.38 11.99 17.50
C PRO A 99 9.04 13.34 18.13
N GLY A 100 8.14 13.35 19.12
CA GLY A 100 7.67 14.56 19.78
C GLY A 100 6.78 15.47 18.91
N GLY A 101 6.45 15.06 17.69
CA GLY A 101 5.47 15.74 16.84
C GLY A 101 4.02 15.38 17.21
N PRO A 102 3.05 16.24 16.88
CA PRO A 102 1.64 15.98 17.16
C PRO A 102 0.98 15.04 16.14
N ASP A 103 1.63 14.83 14.99
CA ASP A 103 1.06 14.08 13.87
C ASP A 103 1.14 12.56 14.09
N PRO A 104 0.10 11.80 13.70
CA PRO A 104 0.15 10.35 13.73
C PRO A 104 1.22 9.82 12.76
N PRO A 105 1.77 8.62 13.01
CA PRO A 105 2.72 8.01 12.08
C PRO A 105 2.05 7.65 10.74
N ALA A 106 2.87 7.49 9.70
CA ALA A 106 2.44 7.02 8.38
C ALA A 106 3.22 5.76 8.00
N VAL A 107 2.56 4.77 7.41
CA VAL A 107 3.19 3.57 6.88
C VAL A 107 2.99 3.49 5.37
N PHE A 108 4.10 3.38 4.64
CA PHE A 108 4.09 3.12 3.20
C PHE A 108 4.17 1.61 2.98
N THR A 109 3.09 1.03 2.45
CA THR A 109 2.89 -0.43 2.46
C THR A 109 3.15 -1.10 1.12
N GLY A 110 3.43 -0.32 0.07
CA GLY A 110 3.58 -0.83 -1.29
C GLY A 110 2.45 -1.79 -1.64
N ASP A 111 2.83 -2.97 -2.12
CA ASP A 111 1.88 -4.00 -2.54
C ASP A 111 1.56 -5.06 -1.47
N THR A 112 1.88 -4.81 -0.18
CA THR A 112 1.51 -5.72 0.93
C THR A 112 0.08 -5.47 1.36
N LEU A 113 -0.21 -4.26 1.84
CA LEU A 113 -1.53 -3.81 2.31
C LEU A 113 -2.03 -2.70 1.39
N PHE A 114 -3.24 -2.88 0.85
CA PHE A 114 -3.99 -1.86 0.13
C PHE A 114 -5.19 -1.42 0.97
N VAL A 115 -5.78 -0.27 0.65
CA VAL A 115 -7.10 0.05 1.18
C VAL A 115 -8.08 -1.07 0.80
N ALA A 116 -8.65 -1.71 1.82
CA ALA A 116 -9.57 -2.84 1.73
C ALA A 116 -9.02 -4.11 1.03
N GLY A 117 -7.72 -4.22 0.82
CA GLY A 117 -7.13 -5.37 0.13
C GLY A 117 -5.70 -5.72 0.55
N CYS A 118 -5.12 -6.72 -0.12
CA CYS A 118 -3.71 -7.06 -0.01
C CYS A 118 -3.15 -7.46 -1.38
N GLY A 119 -1.83 -7.54 -1.48
CA GLY A 119 -1.11 -8.05 -2.65
C GLY A 119 -1.47 -9.50 -2.99
N LYS A 120 -1.26 -9.87 -4.26
CA LYS A 120 -1.18 -11.28 -4.65
C LYS A 120 0.07 -11.92 -4.05
N PHE A 121 0.01 -13.20 -3.73
CA PHE A 121 1.09 -13.94 -3.08
C PHE A 121 2.02 -14.54 -4.14
N TYR A 122 2.78 -13.70 -4.86
CA TYR A 122 3.61 -14.20 -5.96
C TYR A 122 4.82 -14.98 -5.48
N GLU A 123 5.44 -14.58 -4.37
CA GLU A 123 6.67 -15.18 -3.84
C GLU A 123 6.52 -15.61 -2.38
N GLY A 124 5.30 -15.96 -1.96
CA GLY A 124 5.06 -16.32 -0.56
C GLY A 124 3.73 -16.99 -0.31
N THR A 125 3.40 -17.10 0.97
CA THR A 125 2.37 -17.96 1.52
C THR A 125 1.29 -17.16 2.25
N ALA A 126 0.16 -17.83 2.54
CA ALA A 126 -0.90 -17.25 3.36
C ALA A 126 -0.42 -16.98 4.79
N GLU A 127 0.44 -17.85 5.32
CA GLU A 127 1.12 -17.71 6.60
C GLU A 127 1.94 -16.41 6.65
N GLU A 128 2.70 -16.14 5.61
CA GLU A 128 3.52 -14.92 5.50
C GLU A 128 2.68 -13.66 5.37
N MET A 129 1.63 -13.66 4.53
CA MET A 129 0.72 -12.51 4.45
C MET A 129 0.00 -12.29 5.79
N TYR A 130 -0.42 -13.36 6.47
CA TYR A 130 -1.02 -13.27 7.79
C TYR A 130 -0.07 -12.60 8.80
N ARG A 131 1.20 -13.03 8.86
CA ARG A 131 2.20 -12.39 9.73
C ARG A 131 2.41 -10.92 9.35
N ALA A 132 2.58 -10.62 8.06
CA ALA A 132 2.77 -9.26 7.57
C ALA A 132 1.61 -8.34 7.97
N LEU A 133 0.38 -8.78 7.75
CA LEU A 133 -0.81 -7.96 8.00
C LEU A 133 -1.19 -7.89 9.47
N LEU A 134 -1.20 -9.00 10.21
CA LEU A 134 -1.77 -9.08 11.56
C LEU A 134 -0.72 -8.95 12.67
N GLU A 135 0.53 -9.36 12.43
CA GLU A 135 1.58 -9.40 13.45
C GLU A 135 2.63 -8.30 13.28
N VAL A 136 2.78 -7.76 12.07
CA VAL A 136 3.68 -6.62 11.78
C VAL A 136 2.87 -5.33 11.63
N LEU A 137 2.04 -5.20 10.59
CA LEU A 137 1.31 -3.96 10.31
C LEU A 137 0.15 -3.74 11.29
N GLY A 138 -0.59 -4.80 11.63
CA GLY A 138 -1.73 -4.75 12.54
C GLY A 138 -1.38 -4.44 13.99
N ARG A 139 -0.09 -4.45 14.36
CA ARG A 139 0.40 -4.03 15.69
C ARG A 139 0.84 -2.56 15.75
N LEU A 140 0.79 -1.85 14.62
CA LEU A 140 1.06 -0.41 14.58
C LEU A 140 -0.05 0.37 15.32
N PRO A 141 0.22 1.62 15.76
CA PRO A 141 -0.81 2.47 16.33
C PRO A 141 -2.07 2.54 15.43
N PRO A 142 -3.30 2.47 15.99
CA PRO A 142 -4.51 2.39 15.18
C PRO A 142 -4.72 3.59 14.24
N ASP A 143 -4.23 4.76 14.62
CA ASP A 143 -4.28 6.02 13.87
C ASP A 143 -3.20 6.14 12.77
N THR A 144 -2.30 5.15 12.65
CA THR A 144 -1.25 5.13 11.63
C THR A 144 -1.87 5.23 10.23
N LYS A 145 -1.47 6.26 9.47
CA LYS A 145 -1.93 6.48 8.09
C LYS A 145 -1.34 5.45 7.14
N VAL A 146 -2.16 4.82 6.31
CA VAL A 146 -1.73 3.79 5.35
C VAL A 146 -1.65 4.39 3.94
N TYR A 147 -0.45 4.36 3.35
CA TYR A 147 -0.19 4.78 1.97
C TYR A 147 0.27 3.58 1.14
N CYS A 148 -0.63 3.03 0.33
CA CYS A 148 -0.37 1.84 -0.47
C CYS A 148 0.05 2.14 -1.92
N GLY A 149 0.53 1.10 -2.63
CA GLY A 149 1.15 1.24 -3.95
C GLY A 149 0.20 1.53 -5.12
N HIS A 150 -1.10 1.21 -4.99
CA HIS A 150 -2.06 1.26 -6.10
C HIS A 150 -3.45 1.75 -5.68
N GLU A 151 -4.17 2.36 -6.63
CA GLU A 151 -5.57 2.79 -6.50
C GLU A 151 -6.54 1.64 -6.84
N TYR A 152 -6.58 0.63 -5.96
CA TYR A 152 -7.45 -0.56 -6.09
C TYR A 152 -8.67 -0.55 -5.18
N THR A 153 -8.93 0.56 -4.49
CA THR A 153 -9.88 0.63 -3.37
C THR A 153 -11.29 0.21 -3.74
N ILE A 154 -11.83 0.68 -4.88
CA ILE A 154 -13.19 0.30 -5.31
C ILE A 154 -13.28 -1.21 -5.62
N SER A 155 -12.32 -1.77 -6.34
CA SER A 155 -12.36 -3.20 -6.69
C SER A 155 -12.14 -4.08 -5.45
N ASN A 156 -11.30 -3.64 -4.52
CA ASN A 156 -11.10 -4.27 -3.22
C ASN A 156 -12.36 -4.26 -2.37
N LEU A 157 -13.05 -3.11 -2.26
CA LEU A 157 -14.29 -2.98 -1.50
C LEU A 157 -15.46 -3.74 -2.14
N LYS A 158 -15.51 -3.86 -3.47
CA LYS A 158 -16.48 -4.74 -4.14
C LYS A 158 -16.28 -6.21 -3.76
N PHE A 159 -15.03 -6.66 -3.63
CA PHE A 159 -14.73 -7.99 -3.10
C PHE A 159 -15.04 -8.10 -1.60
N ALA A 160 -14.68 -7.09 -0.79
CA ALA A 160 -15.03 -7.06 0.63
C ALA A 160 -16.55 -7.17 0.85
N ARG A 161 -17.36 -6.51 0.00
CA ARG A 161 -18.83 -6.59 0.02
C ARG A 161 -19.33 -7.99 -0.34
N HIS A 162 -18.64 -8.69 -1.23
CA HIS A 162 -18.95 -10.09 -1.54
C HIS A 162 -18.67 -11.01 -0.35
N VAL A 163 -17.55 -10.80 0.37
CA VAL A 163 -17.18 -11.58 1.55
C VAL A 163 -18.08 -11.28 2.77
N GLU A 164 -18.41 -10.01 2.98
CA GLU A 164 -19.25 -9.58 4.11
C GLU A 164 -20.38 -8.63 3.65
N PRO A 165 -21.45 -9.15 3.03
CA PRO A 165 -22.51 -8.33 2.42
C PRO A 165 -23.28 -7.45 3.40
N SER A 166 -23.29 -7.81 4.69
CA SER A 166 -23.96 -7.06 5.76
C SER A 166 -23.04 -6.12 6.53
N ASN A 167 -21.75 -6.02 6.18
CA ASN A 167 -20.80 -5.13 6.86
C ASN A 167 -21.00 -3.68 6.40
N THR A 168 -21.60 -2.85 7.26
CA THR A 168 -21.92 -1.45 6.94
C THR A 168 -20.67 -0.61 6.65
N ALA A 169 -19.54 -0.87 7.33
CA ALA A 169 -18.28 -0.16 7.09
C ALA A 169 -17.76 -0.37 5.66
N VAL A 170 -17.96 -1.57 5.09
CA VAL A 170 -17.62 -1.86 3.69
C VAL A 170 -18.50 -1.05 2.74
N LEU A 171 -19.81 -0.99 3.01
CA LEU A 171 -20.78 -0.27 2.17
C LEU A 171 -20.51 1.24 2.17
N GLU A 172 -20.30 1.82 3.35
CA GLU A 172 -20.00 3.24 3.53
C GLU A 172 -18.66 3.61 2.88
N LYS A 173 -17.61 2.81 3.10
CA LYS A 173 -16.30 3.06 2.49
C LYS A 173 -16.34 2.92 0.97
N LEU A 174 -17.16 2.00 0.43
CA LEU A 174 -17.35 1.85 -1.01
C LEU A 174 -18.06 3.07 -1.62
N ALA A 175 -19.10 3.58 -0.97
CA ALA A 175 -19.77 4.81 -1.40
C ALA A 175 -18.81 6.00 -1.40
N TRP A 176 -18.05 6.17 -0.31
CA TRP A 176 -17.01 7.20 -0.21
C TRP A 176 -15.94 7.08 -1.31
N ALA A 177 -15.46 5.85 -1.59
CA ALA A 177 -14.44 5.64 -2.61
C ALA A 177 -14.94 5.95 -4.02
N LYS A 178 -16.22 5.67 -4.31
CA LYS A 178 -16.86 6.05 -5.58
C LYS A 178 -16.96 7.57 -5.74
N GLU A 179 -17.31 8.29 -4.68
CA GLU A 179 -17.34 9.76 -4.68
C GLU A 179 -15.95 10.33 -4.98
N LYS A 180 -14.91 9.85 -4.28
CA LYS A 180 -13.51 10.26 -4.52
C LYS A 180 -13.06 9.99 -5.95
N TYR A 181 -13.39 8.81 -6.49
CA TYR A 181 -13.08 8.49 -7.87
C TYR A 181 -13.80 9.41 -8.86
N ALA A 182 -15.07 9.75 -8.60
CA ALA A 182 -15.83 10.67 -9.44
C ALA A 182 -15.25 12.09 -9.45
N THR A 183 -14.64 12.55 -8.34
CA THR A 183 -13.95 13.84 -8.25
C THR A 183 -12.47 13.79 -8.66
N GLY A 184 -11.94 12.61 -9.04
CA GLY A 184 -10.54 12.44 -9.42
C GLY A 184 -9.56 12.50 -8.25
N GLU A 185 -10.04 12.32 -7.02
CA GLU A 185 -9.23 12.32 -5.80
C GLU A 185 -8.74 10.91 -5.44
N PRO A 186 -7.51 10.75 -4.92
CA PRO A 186 -7.04 9.48 -4.40
C PRO A 186 -7.85 9.00 -3.19
N THR A 187 -7.90 7.69 -2.99
CA THR A 187 -8.54 7.07 -1.82
C THR A 187 -7.58 6.76 -0.68
N VAL A 188 -6.33 7.21 -0.80
CA VAL A 188 -5.31 7.19 0.27
C VAL A 188 -5.22 8.56 0.96
N PRO A 189 -4.82 8.61 2.24
CA PRO A 189 -4.59 7.46 3.12
C PRO A 189 -5.88 6.91 3.75
N SER A 190 -5.85 5.64 4.14
CA SER A 190 -6.70 5.09 5.20
C SER A 190 -5.93 5.06 6.54
N THR A 191 -6.44 4.37 7.54
CA THR A 191 -5.76 4.09 8.82
C THR A 191 -5.75 2.61 9.14
N ILE A 192 -4.81 2.16 9.97
CA ILE A 192 -4.77 0.77 10.46
C ILE A 192 -6.09 0.38 11.13
N ALA A 193 -6.69 1.28 11.93
CA ALA A 193 -7.99 1.06 12.55
C ALA A 193 -9.10 0.83 11.51
N GLU A 194 -9.18 1.69 10.50
CA GLU A 194 -10.15 1.55 9.41
C GLU A 194 -10.00 0.21 8.67
N GLU A 195 -8.78 -0.24 8.37
CA GLU A 195 -8.58 -1.51 7.66
C GLU A 195 -9.15 -2.71 8.43
N PHE A 196 -9.10 -2.70 9.77
CA PHE A 196 -9.75 -3.75 10.58
C PHE A 196 -11.28 -3.74 10.49
N THR A 197 -11.91 -2.70 9.96
CA THR A 197 -13.38 -2.61 9.83
C THR A 197 -13.90 -3.17 8.51
N TYR A 198 -13.14 -3.08 7.41
CA TYR A 198 -13.64 -3.42 6.08
C TYR A 198 -12.71 -4.27 5.22
N ASN A 199 -11.45 -4.47 5.61
CA ASN A 199 -10.49 -5.23 4.80
C ASN A 199 -10.59 -6.73 5.15
N PRO A 200 -11.09 -7.59 4.25
CA PRO A 200 -11.31 -9.01 4.56
C PRO A 200 -10.00 -9.72 4.94
N PHE A 201 -8.84 -9.26 4.43
CA PHE A 201 -7.53 -9.83 4.77
C PHE A 201 -7.02 -9.42 6.16
N MET A 202 -7.40 -8.23 6.65
CA MET A 202 -7.14 -7.81 8.04
C MET A 202 -8.16 -8.41 9.02
N ARG A 203 -9.26 -8.97 8.50
CA ARG A 203 -10.39 -9.50 9.26
C ARG A 203 -10.48 -11.02 9.24
N VAL A 204 -9.42 -11.74 8.87
CA VAL A 204 -9.42 -13.23 8.81
C VAL A 204 -9.63 -13.93 10.16
N ARG A 205 -9.57 -13.20 11.27
CA ARG A 205 -9.93 -13.68 12.62
C ARG A 205 -11.41 -13.51 12.95
N GLU A 206 -12.15 -12.73 12.16
CA GLU A 206 -13.57 -12.49 12.37
C GLU A 206 -14.39 -13.70 11.92
N LYS A 207 -15.37 -14.08 12.75
CA LYS A 207 -16.23 -15.25 12.47
C LYS A 207 -16.97 -15.12 11.15
N THR A 208 -17.38 -13.92 10.76
CA THR A 208 -18.08 -13.64 9.50
C THR A 208 -17.23 -13.98 8.28
N VAL A 209 -15.96 -13.55 8.27
CA VAL A 209 -15.00 -13.85 7.19
C VAL A 209 -14.64 -15.35 7.18
N GLN A 210 -14.48 -15.94 8.36
CA GLN A 210 -14.24 -17.38 8.52
C GLN A 210 -15.41 -18.23 7.99
N GLN A 211 -16.65 -17.85 8.30
CA GLN A 211 -17.88 -18.48 7.80
C GLN A 211 -17.99 -18.39 6.29
N HIS A 212 -17.74 -17.22 5.70
CA HIS A 212 -17.68 -17.05 4.23
C HIS A 212 -16.67 -18.01 3.58
N ALA A 213 -15.49 -18.16 4.21
CA ALA A 213 -14.45 -19.06 3.72
C ALA A 213 -14.69 -20.54 4.03
N GLY A 214 -15.68 -20.88 4.87
CA GLY A 214 -15.87 -22.24 5.39
C GLY A 214 -14.66 -22.75 6.18
N GLN A 215 -13.95 -21.86 6.88
CA GLN A 215 -12.74 -22.17 7.67
C GLN A 215 -12.92 -21.72 9.12
N THR A 216 -12.07 -22.18 10.02
CA THR A 216 -12.00 -21.73 11.43
C THR A 216 -10.62 -21.22 11.84
N ASP A 217 -9.60 -21.50 11.03
CA ASP A 217 -8.24 -21.03 11.21
C ASP A 217 -7.98 -19.79 10.33
N PRO A 218 -7.44 -18.68 10.88
CA PRO A 218 -7.24 -17.45 10.12
C PRO A 218 -6.27 -17.57 8.94
N VAL A 219 -5.29 -18.47 8.99
CA VAL A 219 -4.35 -18.68 7.87
C VAL A 219 -5.03 -19.46 6.74
N ALA A 220 -5.84 -20.46 7.07
CA ALA A 220 -6.70 -21.16 6.11
C ALA A 220 -7.72 -20.19 5.49
N THR A 221 -8.33 -19.31 6.28
CA THR A 221 -9.21 -18.23 5.79
C THR A 221 -8.47 -17.30 4.84
N MET A 222 -7.29 -16.80 5.22
CA MET A 222 -6.43 -15.96 4.38
C MET A 222 -6.14 -16.61 3.02
N ARG A 223 -5.76 -17.90 3.02
CA ARG A 223 -5.50 -18.69 1.81
C ARG A 223 -6.72 -18.77 0.91
N TYR A 224 -7.89 -19.04 1.50
CA TYR A 224 -9.14 -19.18 0.76
C TYR A 224 -9.54 -17.85 0.10
N ILE A 225 -9.70 -16.78 0.88
CA ILE A 225 -10.20 -15.49 0.37
C ILE A 225 -9.22 -14.86 -0.62
N ARG A 226 -7.91 -15.15 -0.53
CA ARG A 226 -6.94 -14.71 -1.53
C ARG A 226 -7.17 -15.38 -2.88
N ARG A 227 -7.34 -16.70 -2.89
CA ARG A 227 -7.64 -17.48 -4.11
C ARG A 227 -8.98 -17.06 -4.72
N GLU A 228 -9.97 -16.84 -3.88
CA GLU A 228 -11.28 -16.34 -4.31
C GLU A 228 -11.15 -14.96 -4.96
N LYS A 229 -10.45 -14.01 -4.34
CA LYS A 229 -10.23 -12.68 -4.93
C LYS A 229 -9.45 -12.72 -6.24
N ASP A 230 -8.54 -13.68 -6.41
CA ASP A 230 -7.77 -13.84 -7.64
C ASP A 230 -8.62 -14.27 -8.84
N GLN A 231 -9.76 -14.91 -8.57
CA GLN A 231 -10.73 -15.36 -9.58
C GLN A 231 -11.99 -14.47 -9.63
N PHE A 232 -12.12 -13.53 -8.70
CA PHE A 232 -13.30 -12.68 -8.55
C PHE A 232 -13.47 -11.74 -9.76
N LYS A 233 -14.60 -11.88 -10.44
CA LYS A 233 -15.00 -10.95 -11.50
C LYS A 233 -15.63 -9.72 -10.85
N VAL A 234 -14.94 -8.59 -10.93
CA VAL A 234 -15.39 -7.33 -10.33
C VAL A 234 -16.72 -6.90 -10.98
N PRO A 235 -17.82 -6.79 -10.20
CA PRO A 235 -19.10 -6.31 -10.73
C PRO A 235 -18.99 -4.88 -11.27
N PRO A 236 -19.78 -4.50 -12.28
CA PRO A 236 -19.75 -3.14 -12.84
C PRO A 236 -20.16 -2.08 -11.81
N ASP A 237 -21.10 -2.42 -10.91
CA ASP A 237 -21.71 -1.49 -9.94
C ASP A 237 -20.89 -1.32 -8.66
#